data_AF-A0A0A9E4C6-F1
#
_entry.id   AF-A0A0A9E4C6-F1
#
_cell.length_a   1.000
_cell.length_b   1.000
_cell.length_c   1.000
_cell.angle_alpha   90.00
_cell.angle_beta   90.00
_cell.angle_gamma   90.00
#
_symmetry.space_group_name_H-M   'P 1'
#
loop_
_entity.id
_entity.type
_entity.pdbx_description
1 polymer ?
#
loop_
_entity_poly.entity_id
_entity_poly.type
_entity_poly.pdbx_seq_one_letter_code
_entity_poly.pdbx_strand_id
1 'polypeptide(L)' 'MVNQKPLFPGDSEIDELFKIFRIMGTPNEETWPGVASLPDYKSSFPKWPAMVNHEQVIFITVNTSI' A
#
# COMPACT_ATOMS: atom_id res chain seq x y z
N MET A 1 9.54 18.45 -10.28
CA MET A 1 8.57 17.34 -10.35
C MET A 1 9.38 16.07 -10.20
N VAL A 2 9.25 15.38 -9.06
CA VAL A 2 10.07 14.20 -8.76
C VAL A 2 9.40 12.99 -9.44
N ASN A 3 10.07 12.45 -10.44
CA ASN A 3 9.73 11.26 -11.25
C ASN A 3 8.39 11.30 -12.02
N GLN A 4 8.49 11.47 -13.34
CA GLN A 4 7.39 11.34 -14.31
C GLN A 4 6.91 9.87 -14.50
N LYS A 5 7.03 9.03 -13.48
CA LYS A 5 6.64 7.61 -13.48
C LYS A 5 5.77 7.31 -12.25
N PRO A 6 4.71 6.51 -12.40
CA PRO A 6 3.84 6.15 -11.28
C PRO A 6 4.65 5.44 -10.19
N LEU A 7 4.43 5.86 -8.93
CA LEU A 7 5.15 5.36 -7.74
C LEU A 7 4.88 3.87 -7.48
N PHE A 8 3.73 3.39 -7.95
CA PHE A 8 3.35 1.99 -7.93
C PHE A 8 2.83 1.64 -9.33
N PRO A 9 3.65 1.15 -10.27
CA PRO A 9 3.16 0.75 -11.59
C PRO A 9 2.39 -0.56 -11.43
N GLY A 10 1.06 -0.51 -11.26
CA GLY A 10 0.21 -1.69 -11.29
C GLY A 10 -0.38 -1.91 -12.68
N ASP A 11 -0.57 -3.17 -13.07
CA ASP A 11 -1.33 -3.50 -14.28
C ASP A 11 -2.84 -3.22 -14.09
N SER A 12 -3.28 -2.95 -12.86
CA SER A 12 -4.66 -2.59 -12.48
C SER A 12 -4.68 -1.89 -11.12
N GLU A 13 -5.73 -1.10 -10.84
CA GLU A 13 -5.92 -0.37 -9.57
C GLU A 13 -5.83 -1.29 -8.33
N ILE A 14 -6.30 -2.53 -8.45
CA ILE A 14 -6.17 -3.56 -7.41
C ILE A 14 -4.71 -3.94 -7.14
N ASP A 15 -3.87 -4.02 -8.17
CA ASP A 15 -2.46 -4.41 -8.05
C ASP A 15 -1.64 -3.31 -7.36
N GLU A 16 -1.95 -2.04 -7.64
CA GLU A 16 -1.38 -0.89 -6.93
C GLU A 16 -1.79 -0.88 -5.46
N LEU A 17 -3.08 -1.08 -5.16
CA LEU A 17 -3.57 -1.24 -3.79
C LEU A 17 -2.87 -2.38 -3.05
N PHE A 18 -2.65 -3.52 -3.71
CA PHE A 18 -1.95 -4.64 -3.11
C PHE A 18 -0.48 -4.33 -2.82
N LYS A 19 0.20 -3.57 -3.67
CA LYS A 19 1.57 -3.09 -3.41
C LYS A 19 1.62 -2.19 -2.18
N ILE A 20 0.65 -1.28 -2.05
CA ILE A 20 0.51 -0.42 -0.87
C ILE A 20 0.24 -1.25 0.39
N PHE A 21 -0.71 -2.19 0.34
CA PHE A 21 -1.04 -3.06 1.49
C PHE A 21 0.10 -4.01 1.85
N ARG A 22 0.96 -4.41 0.91
CA ARG A 22 2.16 -5.18 1.23
C ARG A 22 3.20 -4.38 2.01
N ILE A 23 3.28 -3.07 1.76
CA ILE A 23 4.21 -2.19 2.45
C ILE A 23 3.60 -1.74 3.79
N MET A 24 2.36 -1.24 3.79
CA MET A 24 1.73 -0.66 4.98
C MET A 24 0.95 -1.67 5.84
N GLY A 25 0.71 -2.88 5.34
CA GLY A 25 -0.27 -3.82 5.90
C GLY A 25 -1.68 -3.60 5.33
N THR A 26 -2.51 -4.62 5.40
CA THR A 26 -3.93 -4.48 5.00
C THR A 26 -4.65 -3.63 6.06
N PRO A 27 -5.28 -2.50 5.66
CA PRO A 27 -5.99 -1.65 6.60
C PRO A 27 -7.17 -2.40 7.22
N ASN A 28 -7.45 -2.10 8.48
CA ASN A 28 -8.57 -2.62 9.25
C ASN A 28 -9.32 -1.44 9.91
N GLU A 29 -10.45 -1.69 10.56
CA GLU A 29 -11.22 -0.63 11.24
C GLU A 29 -10.46 0.09 12.37
N GLU A 30 -9.34 -0.47 12.85
CA GLU A 30 -8.48 0.14 13.87
C GLU A 30 -7.49 1.12 13.25
N THR A 31 -6.88 0.78 12.11
CA THR A 31 -5.90 1.63 11.41
C THR A 31 -6.57 2.62 10.44
N TRP A 32 -7.70 2.24 9.86
CA TRP A 32 -8.53 3.07 9.00
C TRP A 32 -10.02 2.84 9.31
N PRO A 33 -10.61 3.65 10.20
CA PRO A 33 -12.03 3.57 10.52
C PRO A 33 -12.90 3.82 9.28
N GLY A 34 -13.85 2.92 9.02
CA GLY A 34 -14.73 2.98 7.86
C GLY A 34 -14.13 2.40 6.57
N VAL A 35 -12.93 1.81 6.61
CA VAL A 35 -12.35 1.15 5.42
C VAL A 35 -13.27 0.06 4.88
N ALA A 36 -13.99 -0.66 5.75
CA ALA A 36 -14.92 -1.70 5.35
C ALA A 36 -16.19 -1.16 4.66
N SER A 37 -16.45 0.14 4.77
CA SER A 37 -17.60 0.81 4.14
C SER A 37 -17.29 1.37 2.76
N LEU A 38 -16.03 1.35 2.33
CA LEU A 38 -15.64 1.81 1.00
C LEU A 38 -16.21 0.87 -0.07
N PRO A 39 -16.76 1.40 -1.17
CA PRO A 39 -17.42 0.60 -2.21
C PRO A 39 -16.48 -0.43 -2.86
N ASP A 40 -15.19 -0.12 -2.92
CA ASP A 40 -14.17 -0.97 -3.54
C ASP A 40 -13.41 -1.84 -2.52
N TYR A 41 -13.68 -1.68 -1.22
CA TYR A 41 -13.05 -2.50 -0.20
C TYR A 41 -13.74 -3.87 -0.12
N LYS A 42 -13.01 -4.91 -0.49
CA LYS A 42 -13.50 -6.29 -0.40
C LYS A 42 -12.93 -6.97 0.83
N SER A 43 -13.83 -7.55 1.64
CA SER A 43 -13.45 -8.38 2.79
C SER A 43 -12.65 -9.63 2.40
N SER A 44 -12.69 -10.00 1.12
CA SER A 44 -11.89 -11.08 0.53
C SER A 44 -10.43 -10.70 0.26
N PHE A 45 -10.03 -9.45 0.51
CA PHE A 45 -8.64 -9.06 0.35
C PHE A 45 -7.74 -9.84 1.32
N PRO A 46 -6.58 -10.30 0.85
CA PRO A 46 -5.60 -10.94 1.71
C PRO A 46 -5.16 -9.96 2.80
N LYS A 47 -5.03 -10.50 4.02
CA LYS A 47 -4.57 -9.73 5.18
C LYS A 47 -3.06 -9.84 5.28
N TRP A 48 -2.35 -8.80 4.88
CA TRP A 48 -0.91 -8.70 5.05
C TRP A 48 -0.57 -8.08 6.41
N PRO A 49 0.38 -8.66 7.16
CA PRO A 49 0.93 -7.99 8.32
C PRO A 49 1.68 -6.73 7.88
N ALA A 50 1.56 -5.64 8.64
CA ALA A 50 2.36 -4.45 8.39
C ALA A 50 3.85 -4.81 8.52
N MET A 51 4.58 -4.78 7.40
CA MET A 51 5.97 -5.25 7.35
C MET A 51 6.99 -4.15 7.70
N VAL A 52 6.56 -2.93 8.04
CA VAL A 52 7.46 -1.78 8.02
C VAL A 52 7.20 -0.88 9.23
N ASN A 53 8.16 -0.85 10.16
CA ASN A 53 8.30 0.28 11.09
C ASN A 53 8.48 1.55 10.23
N HIS A 54 7.74 2.62 10.51
CA HIS A 54 7.63 3.85 9.71
C HIS A 54 8.95 4.36 9.08
N GLU A 55 10.10 4.10 9.70
CA GLU A 55 11.42 4.49 9.19
C GLU A 55 11.87 3.77 7.92
N GLN A 56 11.43 2.52 7.66
CA GLN A 56 11.94 1.72 6.55
C GLN A 56 11.27 2.01 5.20
N VAL A 57 10.10 2.64 5.17
CA VAL A 57 9.46 3.07 3.89
C VAL A 57 10.34 4.08 3.16
N ILE A 58 10.98 4.98 3.92
CA ILE A 58 11.92 5.97 3.36
C ILE A 58 13.12 5.25 2.75
N PHE A 59 13.69 4.24 3.42
CA PHE A 59 14.84 3.50 2.88
C PHE A 59 14.55 2.74 1.57
N ILE A 60 13.35 2.17 1.40
CA ILE A 60 12.98 1.45 0.17
C ILE A 60 12.85 2.41 -1.01
N THR A 61 12.26 3.59 -0.80
CA THR A 61 12.11 4.63 -1.84
C THR A 61 13.43 5.31 -2.22
N VAL A 62 14.39 5.37 -1.28
CA VAL A 62 15.70 5.99 -1.51
C VAL A 62 16.69 5.02 -2.16
N ASN A 63 16.61 3.70 -1.89
CA ASN A 63 17.53 2.70 -2.48
C ASN A 63 17.12 2.15 -3.85
N THR A 64 15.90 2.35 -4.31
CA THR A 64 15.46 1.89 -5.65
C THR A 64 15.79 2.86 -6.79
N SER A 65 16.52 3.96 -6.50
CA SER A 65 17.02 4.92 -7.51
C SER A 65 18.52 4.79 -7.81
N ILE A 66 19.14 3.63 -7.56
CA ILE A 66 20.50 3.30 -8.03
C ILE A 66 20.42 2.18 -9.06
#